data_AF-A0ABD5X7X6-F1
#
_entry.id   AF-A0ABD5X7X6-F1
#
_cell.length_a   1.000
_cell.length_b   1.000
_cell.length_c   1.000
_cell.angle_alpha   90.00
_cell.angle_beta   90.00
_cell.angle_gamma   90.00
#
_symmetry.space_group_name_H-M   'P 1'
#
loop_
_entity.id
_entity.type
_entity.pdbx_description
1 polymer ?
#
loop_
_entity_poly.entity_id
_entity_poly.type
_entity_poly.pdbx_seq_one_letter_code
_entity_poly.pdbx_strand_id
1 'polypeptide(L)'
;MDHRPFRRIRQPTTPLERGLFRLYQLVSPGTLFVTICFIGYVVIGFSLSFVGIYEPAYPVMGFTDPFFTILSFLTGLFISTMSGTLAVLTLLLSPNDSKANFVVMVSFIALGFGAATMRVTFGAVQACLAEIVISLQ
;
A
#
# COMPACT_ATOMS: atom_id res chain seq x y z
N MET A 1 -23.61 37.02 -1.25
CA MET A 1 -23.14 35.66 -0.96
C MET A 1 -22.35 35.18 -2.17
N ASP A 2 -21.01 35.29 -2.11
CA ASP A 2 -20.10 34.89 -3.18
C ASP A 2 -20.00 33.36 -3.26
N HIS A 3 -20.66 32.76 -4.25
CA HIS A 3 -20.40 31.38 -4.65
C HIS A 3 -19.09 31.32 -5.42
N ARG A 4 -17.99 31.00 -4.74
CA ARG A 4 -16.76 30.58 -5.42
C ARG A 4 -17.07 29.30 -6.20
N PRO A 5 -16.92 29.28 -7.54
CA PRO A 5 -17.21 28.09 -8.30
C PRO A 5 -16.25 26.99 -7.87
N PHE A 6 -16.81 25.82 -7.58
CA PHE A 6 -16.09 24.58 -7.36
C PHE A 6 -14.91 24.49 -8.34
N ARG A 7 -13.71 24.41 -7.77
CA ARG A 7 -12.44 24.16 -8.45
C ARG A 7 -12.66 23.05 -9.47
N ARG A 8 -12.80 23.40 -10.75
CA ARG A 8 -12.94 22.43 -11.84
C ARG A 8 -11.74 21.50 -11.74
N ILE A 9 -12.00 20.22 -11.49
CA ILE A 9 -11.01 19.16 -11.65
C ILE A 9 -10.58 19.26 -13.12
N ARG A 10 -9.36 19.75 -13.35
CA ARG A 10 -8.81 19.96 -14.69
C ARG A 10 -8.84 18.61 -15.39
N GLN A 11 -9.53 18.51 -16.53
CA GLN A 11 -9.56 17.27 -17.30
C GLN A 11 -8.11 16.91 -17.71
N PRO A 12 -7.67 15.65 -17.53
CA PRO A 12 -6.33 15.23 -17.90
C PRO A 12 -6.15 15.38 -19.41
N THR A 13 -5.23 16.26 -19.80
CA THR A 13 -5.01 16.71 -21.18
C THR A 13 -3.93 15.90 -21.89
N THR A 14 -3.08 15.19 -21.16
CA THR A 14 -1.99 14.39 -21.73
C THR A 14 -2.26 12.87 -21.65
N PRO A 15 -1.75 12.07 -22.61
CA PRO A 15 -1.90 10.60 -22.57
C PRO A 15 -1.27 9.98 -21.32
N LEU A 16 -0.22 10.61 -20.78
CA LEU A 16 0.45 10.20 -19.56
C LEU A 16 -0.43 10.42 -18.32
N GLU A 17 -1.11 11.55 -18.21
CA GLU A 17 -2.07 11.83 -17.12
C GLU A 17 -3.24 10.83 -17.13
N ARG A 18 -3.77 10.47 -18.31
CA ARG A 18 -4.82 9.45 -18.42
C ARG A 18 -4.34 8.07 -17.98
N GLY A 19 -3.10 7.71 -18.34
CA GLY A 19 -2.47 6.47 -17.91
C GLY A 19 -2.31 6.43 -16.39
N LEU A 20 -1.74 7.49 -15.80
CA LEU A 20 -1.56 7.62 -14.36
C LEU A 20 -2.89 7.60 -13.60
N PHE A 21 -3.92 8.26 -14.14
CA PHE A 21 -5.24 8.30 -13.51
C PHE A 21 -5.91 6.93 -13.52
N ARG A 22 -5.82 6.18 -14.63
CA ARG A 22 -6.31 4.79 -14.69
C ARG A 22 -5.54 3.89 -13.72
N LEU A 23 -4.22 4.06 -13.63
CA LEU A 23 -3.37 3.25 -12.76
C LEU A 23 -3.70 3.54 -11.29
N TYR A 24 -3.84 4.81 -10.92
CA TYR A 24 -4.31 5.22 -9.59
C TYR A 24 -5.70 4.67 -9.27
N GLN A 25 -6.63 4.76 -10.21
CA GLN A 25 -8.02 4.30 -10.01
C GLN A 25 -8.13 2.78 -9.90
N LEU A 26 -7.23 2.03 -10.53
CA LEU A 26 -7.13 0.58 -10.42
C LEU A 26 -6.43 0.15 -9.12
N VAL A 27 -5.38 0.89 -8.72
CA VAL A 27 -4.60 0.61 -7.51
C VAL A 27 -5.38 0.98 -6.25
N SER A 28 -6.19 2.04 -6.28
CA SER A 28 -6.99 2.52 -5.15
C SER A 28 -7.86 1.44 -4.46
N PRO A 29 -8.72 0.67 -5.17
CA PRO A 29 -9.50 -0.39 -4.54
C PRO A 29 -8.60 -1.53 -4.03
N GLY A 30 -7.52 -1.84 -4.75
CA GLY A 30 -6.55 -2.86 -4.34
C GLY A 30 -5.83 -2.50 -3.05
N THR A 31 -5.36 -1.25 -2.90
CA THR A 31 -4.71 -0.79 -1.67
C THR A 31 -5.68 -0.84 -0.49
N LEU A 32 -6.92 -0.40 -0.67
CA LEU A 32 -7.94 -0.47 0.40
C LEU A 32 -8.19 -1.91 0.83
N PHE A 33 -8.42 -2.80 -0.13
CA PHE A 33 -8.67 -4.22 0.15
C PHE A 33 -7.50 -4.86 0.90
N VAL A 34 -6.27 -4.69 0.39
CA VAL A 34 -5.06 -5.25 1.00
C VAL A 34 -4.82 -4.68 2.41
N THR A 35 -5.04 -3.38 2.61
CA THR A 35 -4.88 -2.75 3.93
C THR A 35 -5.93 -3.25 4.92
N ILE A 36 -7.18 -3.39 4.50
CA ILE A 36 -8.26 -3.94 5.33
C ILE A 36 -7.96 -5.40 5.69
N CYS A 37 -7.52 -6.22 4.74
CA CYS A 37 -7.12 -7.60 4.99
C CYS A 37 -5.94 -7.69 5.97
N PHE A 38 -4.93 -6.83 5.83
CA PHE A 38 -3.77 -6.80 6.72
C PHE A 38 -4.16 -6.39 8.16
N ILE A 39 -4.92 -5.31 8.31
CA ILE A 39 -5.41 -4.86 9.63
C ILE A 39 -6.34 -5.92 10.24
N GLY A 40 -7.24 -6.49 9.45
CA GLY A 40 -8.13 -7.56 9.90
C GLY A 40 -7.35 -8.77 10.40
N TYR A 41 -6.36 -9.25 9.64
CA TYR A 41 -5.50 -10.36 10.04
C TYR A 41 -4.75 -10.06 11.35
N VAL A 42 -4.18 -8.86 11.47
CA VAL A 42 -3.47 -8.43 12.68
C VAL A 42 -4.40 -8.34 13.89
N VAL A 43 -5.56 -7.67 13.76
CA VAL A 43 -6.48 -7.44 14.87
C VAL A 43 -7.15 -8.73 15.31
N ILE A 44 -7.59 -9.57 14.36
CA ILE A 44 -8.24 -10.85 14.64
C ILE A 44 -7.22 -11.83 15.22
N GLY A 45 -6.04 -11.97 14.60
CA GLY A 45 -4.97 -12.83 15.09
C GLY A 45 -4.52 -12.43 16.50
N PHE A 46 -4.32 -11.14 16.75
CA PHE A 46 -3.95 -10.63 18.07
C PHE A 46 -5.05 -10.88 19.10
N SER A 47 -6.32 -10.61 18.75
CA SER A 47 -7.46 -10.84 19.64
C SER A 47 -7.60 -12.32 20.00
N LEU A 48 -7.47 -13.22 19.02
CA LEU A 48 -7.56 -14.66 19.23
C LEU A 48 -6.41 -15.20 20.12
N SER A 49 -5.18 -14.72 19.91
CA SER A 49 -4.05 -15.06 20.79
C SER A 49 -4.20 -14.49 22.19
N PHE A 50 -4.73 -13.26 22.35
CA PHE A 50 -4.90 -12.65 23.66
C PHE A 50 -5.99 -13.35 24.50
N VAL A 51 -7.06 -13.82 23.85
CA VAL A 51 -8.15 -14.57 24.51
C VAL A 51 -7.75 -16.02 24.80
N GLY A 52 -6.65 -16.53 24.22
CA GLY A 52 -6.11 -17.87 24.48
C GLY A 52 -6.94 -19.02 23.91
N ILE A 53 -7.93 -18.72 23.06
CA ILE A 53 -8.78 -19.72 22.37
C ILE A 53 -8.04 -20.32 21.16
N TYR A 54 -7.02 -19.62 20.65
CA TYR A 54 -6.25 -20.03 19.49
C TYR A 54 -4.75 -20.07 19.83
N GLU A 55 -4.16 -21.26 19.75
CA GLU A 55 -2.70 -21.46 19.75
C GLU A 55 -2.24 -21.51 18.28
N PRO A 56 -1.82 -20.38 17.70
CA PRO A 56 -1.33 -20.38 16.33
C PRO A 56 -0.01 -21.16 16.25
N ALA A 57 0.17 -21.93 15.17
CA ALA A 57 1.42 -22.64 14.88
C ALA A 57 2.64 -21.70 14.75
N TYR A 58 2.38 -20.42 14.49
CA TYR A 58 3.39 -19.36 14.39
C TYR A 58 2.99 -18.16 15.25
N PRO A 59 3.96 -17.44 15.84
CA PRO A 59 3.66 -16.22 16.58
C PRO A 59 2.97 -15.20 15.68
N VAL A 60 1.85 -14.64 16.15
CA VAL A 60 1.12 -13.57 15.46
C VAL A 60 2.08 -12.39 15.23
N MET A 61 2.17 -11.90 13.98
CA MET A 61 3.17 -10.92 13.50
C MET A 61 4.62 -11.41 13.37
N GLY A 62 4.88 -12.71 13.48
CA GLY A 62 6.18 -13.29 13.22
C GLY A 62 6.50 -13.31 11.72
N PHE A 63 7.76 -13.04 11.36
CA PHE A 63 8.27 -13.25 9.99
C PHE A 63 8.29 -14.73 9.56
N THR A 64 8.04 -15.64 10.50
CA THR A 64 7.82 -17.07 10.24
C THR A 64 6.42 -17.36 9.72
N ASP A 65 5.46 -16.44 9.87
CA ASP A 65 4.11 -16.63 9.35
C ASP A 65 4.07 -16.22 7.85
N PRO A 66 3.74 -17.16 6.94
CA PRO A 66 3.71 -16.91 5.51
C PRO A 66 2.61 -15.91 5.11
N PHE A 67 1.46 -15.92 5.79
CA PHE A 67 0.35 -15.00 5.52
C PHE A 67 0.69 -13.58 5.96
N PHE A 68 1.26 -13.41 7.15
CA PHE A 68 1.71 -12.10 7.63
C PHE A 68 2.76 -11.50 6.70
N THR A 69 3.71 -12.32 6.26
CA THR A 69 4.83 -11.92 5.39
C THR A 69 4.35 -11.53 3.99
N ILE A 70 3.47 -12.32 3.37
CA ILE A 70 2.90 -12.01 2.05
C ILE A 70 2.01 -10.76 2.12
N LEU A 71 1.13 -10.65 3.13
CA LEU A 71 0.24 -9.50 3.26
C LEU A 71 1.01 -8.21 3.55
N SER A 72 2.05 -8.26 4.38
CA SER A 72 2.90 -7.09 4.66
C SER A 72 3.70 -6.64 3.42
N PHE A 73 4.27 -7.57 2.66
CA PHE A 73 4.93 -7.28 1.38
C PHE A 73 3.95 -6.64 0.38
N LEU A 74 2.77 -7.24 0.23
CA LEU A 74 1.74 -6.75 -0.69
C LEU A 74 1.27 -5.35 -0.28
N THR A 75 1.06 -5.11 1.02
CA THR A 75 0.69 -3.80 1.56
C THR A 75 1.77 -2.75 1.24
N GLY A 76 3.04 -3.08 1.46
CA GLY A 76 4.15 -2.20 1.10
C GLY A 76 4.20 -1.88 -0.40
N LEU A 77 3.97 -2.88 -1.26
CA LEU A 77 3.94 -2.74 -2.71
C LEU A 77 2.81 -1.83 -3.19
N PHE A 78 1.60 -2.01 -2.65
CA PHE A 78 0.45 -1.17 -2.98
C PHE A 78 0.62 0.26 -2.48
N ILE A 79 1.12 0.47 -1.25
CA ILE A 79 1.38 1.81 -0.70
C ILE A 79 2.44 2.53 -1.54
N SER A 80 3.56 1.87 -1.84
CA SER A 80 4.63 2.46 -2.64
C SER A 80 4.14 2.83 -4.05
N THR A 81 3.40 1.94 -4.70
CA THR A 81 2.85 2.18 -6.05
C THR A 81 1.84 3.32 -6.06
N MET A 82 0.89 3.33 -5.13
CA MET A 82 -0.14 4.37 -5.08
C MET A 82 0.48 5.73 -4.75
N SER A 83 1.42 5.76 -3.81
CA SER A 83 2.13 6.96 -3.40
C SER A 83 3.06 7.51 -4.48
N GLY A 84 3.80 6.64 -5.19
CA GLY A 84 4.63 7.05 -6.32
C GLY A 84 3.79 7.64 -7.46
N THR A 85 2.65 7.03 -7.75
CA THR A 85 1.69 7.53 -8.75
C THR A 85 1.16 8.91 -8.35
N LEU A 86 0.82 9.10 -7.07
CA LEU A 86 0.31 10.38 -6.55
C LEU A 86 1.39 11.47 -6.52
N ALA A 87 2.62 11.14 -6.16
CA ALA A 87 3.77 12.06 -6.18
C ALA A 87 4.02 12.59 -7.59
N VAL A 88 4.07 11.70 -8.59
CA VAL A 88 4.28 12.05 -10.00
C VAL A 88 3.11 12.88 -10.54
N LEU A 89 1.86 12.51 -10.22
CA LEU A 89 0.67 13.26 -10.62
C LEU A 89 0.70 14.69 -10.06
N THR A 90 1.05 14.83 -8.77
CA THR A 90 1.03 16.12 -8.07
C THR A 90 2.14 17.04 -8.57
N LEU A 91 3.31 16.49 -8.88
CA LEU A 91 4.44 17.21 -9.47
C LEU A 91 4.12 17.72 -10.89
N LEU A 92 3.39 16.92 -11.69
CA LEU A 92 2.94 17.30 -13.03
C LEU A 92 1.80 18.34 -13.04
N LEU A 93 0.83 18.25 -12.13
CA LEU A 93 -0.39 19.08 -12.17
C LEU A 93 -0.32 20.39 -11.37
N SER A 94 0.55 20.52 -10.36
CA SER A 94 0.63 21.74 -9.54
C SER A 94 2.02 21.99 -8.96
N PRO A 95 3.00 22.36 -9.80
CA PRO A 95 4.36 22.65 -9.34
C PRO A 95 4.50 23.89 -8.43
N ASN A 96 3.45 24.71 -8.25
CA ASN A 96 3.56 26.03 -7.60
C ASN A 96 2.51 26.31 -6.51
N ASP A 97 1.81 25.29 -6.03
CA ASP A 97 0.81 25.41 -4.94
C ASP A 97 1.40 24.80 -3.66
N SER A 98 1.46 25.55 -2.55
CA SER A 98 2.14 25.09 -1.31
C SER A 98 1.53 23.80 -0.74
N LYS A 99 0.24 23.58 -1.00
CA LYS A 99 -0.48 22.36 -0.64
C LYS A 99 -0.03 21.14 -1.47
N ALA A 100 0.36 21.35 -2.73
CA ALA A 100 0.84 20.29 -3.60
C ALA A 100 2.22 19.78 -3.15
N ASN A 101 3.11 20.68 -2.71
CA ASN A 101 4.41 20.30 -2.15
C ASN A 101 4.29 19.43 -0.89
N PHE A 102 3.34 19.73 0.01
CA PHE A 102 3.09 18.89 1.18
C PHE A 102 2.62 17.48 0.79
N VAL A 103 1.70 17.39 -0.16
CA VAL A 103 1.19 16.11 -0.67
C VAL A 103 2.30 15.29 -1.33
N VAL A 104 3.18 15.92 -2.11
CA VAL A 104 4.36 15.27 -2.69
C VAL A 104 5.29 14.76 -1.58
N MET A 105 5.56 15.57 -0.56
CA MET A 105 6.45 15.19 0.55
C MET A 105 5.91 13.99 1.34
N VAL A 106 4.62 14.00 1.70
CA VAL A 106 3.94 12.86 2.34
C VAL A 106 3.97 11.63 1.44
N SER A 107 3.84 11.81 0.13
CA SER A 107 3.90 10.71 -0.82
C SER A 107 5.31 10.09 -0.90
N PHE A 108 6.37 10.89 -0.85
CA PHE A 108 7.73 10.36 -0.79
C PHE A 108 7.99 9.58 0.51
N ILE A 109 7.46 10.05 1.64
CA ILE A 109 7.56 9.33 2.93
C ILE A 109 6.85 7.98 2.84
N ALA A 110 5.62 7.96 2.33
CA ALA A 110 4.86 6.72 2.17
C ALA A 110 5.51 5.76 1.16
N LEU A 111 6.15 6.29 0.12
CA LEU A 111 6.93 5.51 -0.84
C LEU A 111 8.17 4.87 -0.18
N GLY A 112 8.91 5.65 0.61
CA GLY A 112 10.05 5.17 1.38
C GLY A 112 9.65 4.10 2.41
N PHE A 113 8.53 4.30 3.10
CA PHE A 113 7.96 3.31 4.01
C PHE A 113 7.62 2.01 3.28
N GLY A 114 6.85 2.08 2.18
CA GLY A 114 6.48 0.90 1.40
C GLY A 114 7.70 0.14 0.84
N ALA A 115 8.72 0.85 0.37
CA ALA A 115 9.99 0.26 -0.08
C ALA A 115 10.78 -0.40 1.07
N ALA A 116 10.84 0.23 2.24
CA ALA A 116 11.47 -0.34 3.42
C ALA A 116 10.75 -1.61 3.89
N THR A 117 9.41 -1.59 3.94
CA THR A 117 8.58 -2.76 4.24
C THR A 117 8.85 -3.89 3.24
N MET A 118 8.88 -3.61 1.94
CA MET A 118 9.23 -4.60 0.92
C MET A 118 10.63 -5.17 1.15
N ARG A 119 11.63 -4.34 1.49
CA ARG A 119 13.00 -4.79 1.71
C ARG A 119 13.14 -5.66 2.97
N VAL A 120 12.43 -5.34 4.04
CA VAL A 120 12.43 -6.14 5.28
C VAL A 120 11.74 -7.48 5.08
N THR A 121 10.62 -7.49 4.34
CA THR A 121 9.83 -8.70 4.08
C THR A 121 10.41 -9.57 2.97
N PHE A 122 11.30 -9.05 2.12
CA PHE A 122 11.83 -9.77 0.94
C PHE A 122 12.44 -11.13 1.26
N GLY A 123 13.28 -11.21 2.31
CA GLY A 123 13.91 -12.48 2.70
C GLY A 123 12.90 -13.51 3.21
N ALA A 124 11.91 -13.07 3.98
CA ALA A 124 10.86 -13.94 4.50
C ALA A 124 9.89 -14.38 3.39
N VAL A 125 9.57 -13.50 2.42
CA VAL A 125 8.77 -13.85 1.23
C VAL A 125 9.50 -14.89 0.40
N GLN A 126 10.82 -14.75 0.16
CA GLN A 126 11.59 -15.73 -0.58
C GLN A 126 11.59 -17.11 0.08
N ALA A 127 11.77 -17.16 1.40
CA ALA A 127 11.71 -18.41 2.16
C ALA A 127 10.32 -19.06 2.07
N CYS A 128 9.26 -18.27 2.26
CA CYS A 128 7.88 -18.73 2.12
C CYS A 128 7.57 -19.27 0.71
N LEU A 129 8.01 -18.55 -0.33
CA LEU A 129 7.76 -18.94 -1.71
C LEU A 129 8.52 -20.23 -2.07
N ALA A 130 9.73 -20.41 -1.55
CA ALA A 130 10.48 -21.65 -1.69
C ALA A 130 9.77 -22.85 -1.03
N GLU A 131 9.22 -22.68 0.18
CA GLU A 131 8.44 -23.74 0.85
C GLU A 131 7.16 -24.11 0.08
N ILE A 132 6.44 -23.12 -0.45
CA ILE A 132 5.22 -23.36 -1.25
C ILE A 132 5.56 -24.16 -2.51
N VAL A 133 6.64 -23.79 -3.22
CA VAL A 133 7.07 -24.49 -4.44
C VAL A 133 7.46 -25.93 -4.14
N ILE A 134 8.19 -26.16 -3.04
CA ILE A 134 8.58 -27.52 -2.61
C ILE A 134 7.34 -28.36 -2.24
N SER A 135 6.33 -27.75 -1.60
CA SER A 135 5.11 -28.44 -1.18
C SER A 135 4.17 -28.80 -2.34
N LEU A 136 4.39 -28.22 -3.52
CA LEU A 136 3.57 -28.41 -4.71
C LEU A 136 4.12 -29.51 -5.65
N GLN A 137 5.29 -30.07 -5.34
CA GLN A 137 6.03 -31.05 -6.13
C GLN A 137 5.93 -32.44 -5.53
#